data_AF-A0A4W3I0H3-F1
#
_entry.id   AF-A0A4W3I0H3-F1
#
_cell.length_a   1.000
_cell.length_b   1.000
_cell.length_c   1.000
_cell.angle_alpha   90.00
_cell.angle_beta   90.00
_cell.angle_gamma   90.00
#
_symmetry.space_group_name_H-M   'P 1'
#
loop_
_entity.id
_entity.type
_entity.pdbx_description
1 polymer ?
#
loop_
_entity_poly.entity_id
_entity_poly.type
_entity_poly.pdbx_seq_one_letter_code
_entity_poly.pdbx_strand_id
1 'polypeptide(L)'
;SSIYMEACSSVVRALALQVRDPGSIPGRVKSWAIFNFVIHYINFAKCLVSFFLSRKPKTGILMLNMGGPETLDDVHDFLLRLFLDKDLIPLPAQSKLAPFIARRRTPKIQEQYHRIGGGSPIKMWTAVQGDGMVKLLDEYSPETAPHKFYIGFRYVHPLTEEAIEEMEKDGIERAVAFTQYPQYSCSTTGSSLNAIYRYYSGRRTAPKMKWSTIDRWPTHPLLIQCVADHVWQELDRFPAEKRADVVILFSAHSLPMSVVNRGDPYPQEVGATVQRVMETLNFCNPYRLVWQSKVGPLPWLGPSTDDTIKGLCERGKKNLLLVPIAFTSDHIETLHELDIEYAQILGNKCGVENIRRAESLNGNQLFIKALADLVNTHLKSAATSSKQLSLRCPLCVNPVCGETKAFFAKQNL
;
A
#
# COMPACT_ATOMS: atom_id res chain seq x y z
N SER A 1 -19.56 11.87 -29.68
CA SER A 1 -19.14 10.48 -29.40
C SER A 1 -20.32 9.60 -29.00
N SER A 2 -21.20 10.00 -28.05
CA SER A 2 -22.44 9.24 -27.69
C SER A 2 -23.32 8.90 -28.89
N ILE A 3 -23.59 9.89 -29.75
CA ILE A 3 -24.40 9.75 -30.97
C ILE A 3 -23.81 8.72 -31.95
N TYR A 4 -22.48 8.63 -32.02
CA TYR A 4 -21.79 7.69 -32.91
C TYR A 4 -21.91 6.24 -32.40
N MET A 5 -21.86 6.04 -31.08
CA MET A 5 -22.06 4.73 -30.45
C MET A 5 -23.51 4.25 -30.55
N GLU A 6 -24.49 5.15 -30.40
CA GLU A 6 -25.90 4.83 -30.66
C GLU A 6 -26.15 4.48 -32.12
N ALA A 7 -25.52 5.19 -33.06
CA ALA A 7 -25.57 4.87 -34.47
C ALA A 7 -24.97 3.48 -34.77
N CYS A 8 -23.78 3.17 -34.26
CA CYS A 8 -23.16 1.86 -34.46
C CYS A 8 -23.95 0.71 -33.79
N SER A 9 -24.47 0.92 -32.58
CA SER A 9 -25.33 -0.05 -31.88
C SER A 9 -26.61 -0.34 -32.66
N SER A 10 -27.24 0.70 -33.21
CA SER A 10 -28.45 0.58 -34.02
C SER A 10 -28.19 -0.20 -35.33
N VAL A 11 -27.04 0.03 -35.97
CA VAL A 11 -26.63 -0.71 -37.18
C VAL A 11 -26.37 -2.19 -36.88
N VAL A 12 -25.67 -2.51 -35.79
CA VAL A 12 -25.43 -3.91 -35.39
C VAL A 12 -26.74 -4.62 -35.04
N ARG A 13 -27.69 -3.95 -34.37
CA ARG A 13 -29.03 -4.51 -34.08
C ARG A 13 -29.84 -4.77 -35.36
N ALA A 14 -29.82 -3.82 -36.30
CA ALA A 14 -30.53 -3.96 -37.58
C ALA A 14 -29.97 -5.13 -38.42
N LEU A 15 -28.64 -5.28 -38.47
CA LEU A 15 -28.00 -6.40 -39.17
C LEU A 15 -28.24 -7.75 -38.47
N ALA A 16 -28.28 -7.79 -37.13
CA ALA A 16 -28.61 -9.01 -36.39
C ALA A 16 -30.05 -9.52 -36.67
N LEU A 17 -31.00 -8.60 -36.86
CA LEU A 17 -32.37 -8.94 -37.23
C LEU A 17 -32.46 -9.53 -38.65
N GLN A 18 -31.68 -9.01 -39.60
CA GLN A 18 -31.59 -9.55 -40.96
C GLN A 18 -30.95 -10.95 -41.03
N VAL A 19 -30.09 -11.30 -40.07
CA VAL A 19 -29.49 -12.64 -39.97
C VAL A 19 -30.44 -13.65 -39.30
N ARG A 20 -31.36 -13.20 -38.43
CA ARG A 20 -32.29 -14.05 -37.65
C ARG A 20 -33.53 -14.53 -38.41
N ASP A 21 -33.94 -13.87 -39.49
CA ASP A 21 -35.12 -14.26 -40.28
C ASP A 21 -34.75 -14.62 -41.75
N PRO A 22 -34.45 -15.90 -42.04
CA PRO A 22 -33.79 -16.31 -43.29
C PRO A 22 -34.74 -16.58 -44.46
N GLY A 23 -36.04 -16.31 -44.31
CA GLY A 23 -37.10 -16.71 -45.22
C GLY A 23 -37.23 -15.83 -46.47
N SER A 24 -36.30 -15.99 -47.43
CA SER A 24 -36.40 -15.69 -48.88
C SER A 24 -35.10 -15.17 -49.52
N ILE A 25 -33.97 -15.16 -48.79
CA ILE A 25 -32.73 -14.55 -49.27
C ILE A 25 -31.81 -15.58 -49.98
N PRO A 26 -31.37 -15.34 -51.25
CA PRO A 26 -30.46 -16.23 -51.98
C PRO A 26 -29.13 -16.45 -51.23
N GLY A 27 -28.56 -17.67 -51.32
CA GLY A 27 -27.38 -18.07 -50.52
C GLY A 27 -26.14 -17.16 -50.66
N ARG A 28 -25.95 -16.53 -51.82
CA ARG A 28 -24.85 -15.58 -52.07
C ARG A 28 -25.01 -14.27 -51.28
N VAL A 29 -26.25 -13.85 -51.02
CA VAL A 29 -26.59 -12.63 -50.24
C VAL A 29 -26.48 -12.90 -48.74
N LYS A 30 -26.80 -14.13 -48.27
CA LYS A 30 -26.60 -14.55 -46.87
C LYS A 30 -25.13 -14.51 -46.44
N SER A 31 -24.23 -15.02 -47.29
CA SER A 31 -22.78 -14.98 -47.01
C SER A 31 -22.25 -13.55 -46.92
N TRP A 32 -22.78 -12.64 -47.73
CA TRP A 32 -22.41 -11.22 -47.73
C TRP A 32 -22.95 -10.47 -46.50
N ALA A 33 -24.18 -10.76 -46.07
CA ALA A 33 -24.78 -10.19 -44.87
C ALA A 33 -24.05 -10.62 -43.59
N ILE A 34 -23.68 -11.90 -43.46
CA ILE A 34 -22.91 -12.42 -42.32
C ILE A 34 -21.52 -11.78 -42.29
N PHE A 35 -20.84 -11.67 -43.43
CA PHE A 35 -19.53 -11.03 -43.52
C PHE A 35 -19.59 -9.54 -43.08
N ASN A 36 -20.61 -8.80 -43.53
CA ASN A 36 -20.82 -7.42 -43.11
C ASN A 36 -21.18 -7.28 -41.63
N PHE A 37 -21.98 -8.21 -41.08
CA PHE A 37 -22.28 -8.25 -39.65
C PHE A 37 -21.01 -8.46 -38.81
N VAL A 38 -20.15 -9.40 -39.19
CA VAL A 38 -18.88 -9.66 -38.50
C VAL A 38 -17.97 -8.43 -38.56
N ILE A 39 -17.85 -7.77 -39.71
CA ILE A 39 -17.07 -6.53 -39.85
C ILE A 39 -17.63 -5.41 -38.96
N HIS A 40 -18.95 -5.19 -38.98
CA HIS A 40 -19.58 -4.14 -38.16
C HIS A 40 -19.50 -4.45 -36.67
N TYR A 41 -19.60 -5.72 -36.28
CA TYR A 41 -19.43 -6.15 -34.90
C TYR A 41 -17.98 -5.97 -34.43
N ILE A 42 -16.98 -6.33 -35.25
CA ILE A 42 -15.56 -6.07 -34.96
C ILE A 42 -15.30 -4.57 -34.85
N ASN A 43 -15.86 -3.76 -35.75
CA ASN A 43 -15.72 -2.30 -35.70
C ASN A 43 -16.44 -1.69 -34.49
N PHE A 44 -17.61 -2.22 -34.11
CA PHE A 44 -18.31 -1.82 -32.90
C PHE A 44 -17.51 -2.19 -31.65
N ALA A 45 -16.98 -3.41 -31.57
CA ALA A 45 -16.11 -3.84 -30.47
C ALA A 45 -14.84 -2.97 -30.39
N LYS A 46 -14.19 -2.66 -31.52
CA LYS A 46 -13.06 -1.73 -31.59
C LYS A 46 -13.45 -0.31 -31.17
N CYS A 47 -14.64 0.15 -31.54
CA CYS A 47 -15.15 1.48 -31.16
C CYS A 47 -15.50 1.52 -29.67
N LEU A 48 -16.05 0.45 -29.12
CA LEU A 48 -16.34 0.29 -27.69
C LEU A 48 -15.03 0.29 -26.89
N VAL A 49 -14.05 -0.52 -27.31
CA VAL A 49 -12.70 -0.56 -26.72
C VAL A 49 -12.03 0.79 -26.82
N SER A 50 -12.07 1.45 -27.98
CA SER A 50 -11.55 2.82 -28.16
C SER A 50 -12.30 3.84 -27.31
N PHE A 51 -13.60 3.71 -27.11
CA PHE A 51 -14.41 4.60 -26.29
C PHE A 51 -14.05 4.46 -24.81
N PHE A 52 -13.90 3.24 -24.31
CA PHE A 52 -13.44 2.97 -22.95
C PHE A 52 -11.98 3.39 -22.74
N LEU A 53 -11.10 3.18 -23.73
CA LEU A 53 -9.70 3.64 -23.68
C LEU A 53 -9.56 5.17 -23.85
N SER A 54 -10.58 5.88 -24.33
CA SER A 54 -10.54 7.33 -24.59
C SER A 54 -11.08 8.21 -23.46
N ARG A 55 -11.61 7.64 -22.38
CA ARG A 55 -12.08 8.45 -21.23
C ARG A 55 -10.89 8.83 -20.36
N LYS A 56 -10.62 10.13 -20.25
CA LYS A 56 -9.66 10.65 -19.28
C LYS A 56 -10.05 10.19 -17.87
N PRO A 57 -9.09 9.79 -17.03
CA PRO A 57 -9.39 9.40 -15.66
C PRO A 57 -10.00 10.60 -14.92
N LYS A 58 -11.10 10.36 -14.21
CA LYS A 58 -11.78 11.38 -13.43
C LYS A 58 -11.21 11.48 -12.02
N THR A 59 -10.93 10.32 -11.42
CA THR A 59 -10.44 10.20 -10.05
C THR A 59 -9.10 9.48 -10.02
N GLY A 60 -8.06 10.14 -9.53
CA GLY A 60 -6.74 9.55 -9.29
C GLY A 60 -6.56 9.11 -7.85
N ILE A 61 -6.05 7.91 -7.64
CA ILE A 61 -5.72 7.36 -6.32
C ILE A 61 -4.20 7.26 -6.23
N LEU A 62 -3.58 8.18 -5.48
CA LEU A 62 -2.15 8.18 -5.23
C LEU A 62 -1.82 7.25 -4.07
N MET A 63 -1.34 6.05 -4.36
CA MET A 63 -0.92 5.04 -3.38
C MET A 63 0.46 5.39 -2.81
N LEU A 64 0.48 5.89 -1.57
CA LEU A 64 1.69 6.40 -0.93
C LEU A 64 2.38 5.32 -0.09
N ASN A 65 3.66 5.08 -0.35
CA ASN A 65 4.52 4.21 0.45
C ASN A 65 5.97 4.71 0.37
N MET A 66 6.86 4.25 1.24
CA MET A 66 8.28 4.55 1.14
C MET A 66 8.90 3.99 -0.14
N GLY A 67 8.38 2.85 -0.61
CA GLY A 67 8.94 2.08 -1.72
C GLY A 67 10.17 1.28 -1.31
N GLY A 68 10.82 0.65 -2.28
CA GLY A 68 12.04 -0.11 -2.06
C GLY A 68 12.79 -0.31 -3.37
N PRO A 69 14.12 -0.50 -3.33
CA PRO A 69 14.95 -0.67 -4.51
C PRO A 69 14.49 -1.92 -5.29
N GLU A 70 14.18 -1.75 -6.57
CA GLU A 70 13.72 -2.84 -7.45
C GLU A 70 14.88 -3.78 -7.81
N THR A 71 16.09 -3.22 -7.90
CA THR A 71 17.34 -3.93 -8.14
C THR A 71 18.42 -3.54 -7.11
N LEU A 72 19.50 -4.30 -7.06
CA LEU A 72 20.65 -3.99 -6.19
C LEU A 72 21.31 -2.63 -6.51
N ASP A 73 21.23 -2.17 -7.76
CA ASP A 73 21.82 -0.91 -8.19
C ASP A 73 21.04 0.30 -7.64
N ASP A 74 19.73 0.14 -7.41
CA ASP A 74 18.86 1.18 -6.86
C ASP A 74 19.09 1.44 -5.37
N VAL A 75 19.82 0.56 -4.67
CA VAL A 75 19.99 0.61 -3.20
C VAL A 75 20.66 1.91 -2.75
N HIS A 76 21.67 2.39 -3.48
CA HIS A 76 22.35 3.64 -3.12
C HIS A 76 21.39 4.83 -3.11
N ASP A 77 20.64 5.00 -4.19
CA ASP A 77 19.76 6.15 -4.37
C ASP A 77 18.53 6.07 -3.45
N PHE A 78 18.04 4.86 -3.17
CA PHE A 78 17.06 4.62 -2.12
C PHE A 78 17.55 5.14 -0.76
N LEU A 79 18.74 4.69 -0.32
CA LEU A 79 19.31 5.11 0.97
C LEU A 79 19.62 6.61 0.99
N LEU A 80 20.10 7.17 -0.12
CA LEU A 80 20.39 8.59 -0.24
C LEU A 80 19.13 9.42 0.01
N ARG A 81 18.02 9.12 -0.68
CA ARG A 81 16.74 9.84 -0.48
C ARG A 81 16.19 9.64 0.93
N LEU A 82 16.31 8.44 1.49
CA LEU A 82 15.89 8.13 2.86
C LEU A 82 16.66 8.98 3.89
N PHE A 83 17.99 9.05 3.81
CA PHE A 83 18.80 9.84 4.74
C PHE A 83 18.73 11.34 4.49
N LEU A 84 18.33 11.80 3.31
CA LEU A 84 18.05 13.21 3.02
C LEU A 84 16.69 13.69 3.55
N ASP A 85 15.82 12.76 3.96
CA ASP A 85 14.49 13.09 4.44
C ASP A 85 14.49 13.61 5.89
N LYS A 86 14.28 14.92 6.02
CA LYS A 86 14.17 15.63 7.32
C LYS A 86 12.93 15.24 8.12
N ASP A 87 11.91 14.68 7.48
CA ASP A 87 10.69 14.24 8.16
C ASP A 87 10.87 12.88 8.85
N LEU A 88 11.79 12.06 8.34
CA LEU A 88 12.10 10.72 8.83
C LEU A 88 13.26 10.75 9.84
N ILE A 89 14.46 11.18 9.41
CA ILE A 89 15.68 11.16 10.23
C ILE A 89 16.35 12.54 10.16
N PRO A 90 16.09 13.45 11.13
CA PRO A 90 16.77 14.74 11.17
C PRO A 90 18.24 14.56 11.57
N LEU A 91 19.16 14.94 10.70
CA LEU A 91 20.61 14.84 10.93
C LEU A 91 21.29 16.21 10.91
N PRO A 92 22.36 16.42 11.70
CA PRO A 92 23.21 17.59 11.54
C PRO A 92 23.91 17.54 10.17
N ALA A 93 24.00 18.69 9.49
CA ALA A 93 24.61 18.81 8.16
C ALA A 93 24.11 17.75 7.15
N GLN A 94 22.81 17.47 7.15
CA GLN A 94 22.17 16.36 6.42
C GLN A 94 22.55 16.26 4.94
N SER A 95 22.76 17.38 4.24
CA SER A 95 23.20 17.38 2.83
C SER A 95 24.59 16.78 2.61
N LYS A 96 25.46 16.79 3.62
CA LYS A 96 26.80 16.17 3.58
C LYS A 96 26.80 14.79 4.22
N LEU A 97 26.07 14.62 5.32
CA LEU A 97 26.08 13.39 6.09
C LEU A 97 25.25 12.28 5.42
N ALA A 98 24.13 12.62 4.78
CA ALA A 98 23.28 11.63 4.12
C ALA A 98 23.99 10.89 2.97
N PRO A 99 24.68 11.55 2.01
CA PRO A 99 25.44 10.85 0.97
C PRO A 99 26.53 9.94 1.53
N PHE A 100 27.23 10.38 2.59
CA PHE A 100 28.26 9.58 3.23
C PHE A 100 27.68 8.32 3.89
N ILE A 101 26.59 8.46 4.67
CA ILE A 101 25.93 7.33 5.32
C ILE A 101 25.35 6.37 4.27
N ALA A 102 24.71 6.89 3.22
CA ALA A 102 24.16 6.08 2.13
C ALA A 102 25.26 5.21 1.51
N ARG A 103 26.34 5.83 1.01
CA ARG A 103 27.49 5.11 0.42
C ARG A 103 28.09 4.07 1.37
N ARG A 104 28.24 4.40 2.66
CA ARG A 104 28.78 3.47 3.66
C ARG A 104 27.86 2.28 3.92
N ARG A 105 26.55 2.48 3.88
CA ARG A 105 25.55 1.43 4.16
C ARG A 105 25.17 0.61 2.94
N THR A 106 25.32 1.14 1.72
CA THR A 106 24.93 0.47 0.48
C THR A 106 25.39 -0.98 0.38
N PRO A 107 26.67 -1.35 0.61
CA PRO A 107 27.11 -2.74 0.44
C PRO A 107 26.38 -3.71 1.36
N LYS A 108 26.15 -3.31 2.61
CA LYS A 108 25.41 -4.13 3.58
C LYS A 108 23.96 -4.33 3.14
N ILE A 109 23.30 -3.27 2.69
CA ILE A 109 21.89 -3.33 2.29
C ILE A 109 21.72 -4.08 0.96
N GLN A 110 22.67 -3.95 0.03
CA GLN A 110 22.71 -4.75 -1.20
C GLN A 110 22.78 -6.24 -0.88
N GLU A 111 23.64 -6.65 0.06
CA GLU A 111 23.70 -8.06 0.49
C GLU A 111 22.36 -8.54 1.06
N GLN A 112 21.69 -7.72 1.88
CA GLN A 112 20.38 -8.08 2.42
C GLN A 112 19.32 -8.24 1.31
N TYR A 113 19.30 -7.35 0.30
CA TYR A 113 18.42 -7.50 -0.87
C TYR A 113 18.80 -8.70 -1.74
N HIS A 114 20.10 -8.99 -1.89
CA HIS A 114 20.58 -10.14 -2.65
C HIS A 114 20.04 -11.45 -2.06
N ARG A 115 20.09 -11.59 -0.72
CA ARG A 115 19.60 -12.77 0.01
C ARG A 115 18.09 -13.02 -0.11
N ILE A 116 17.30 -12.04 -0.56
CA ILE A 116 15.85 -12.17 -0.74
C ILE A 116 15.42 -12.18 -2.22
N GLY A 117 16.37 -12.33 -3.15
CA GLY A 117 16.08 -12.43 -4.58
C GLY A 117 16.53 -11.24 -5.43
N GLY A 118 17.27 -10.28 -4.86
CA GLY A 118 17.93 -9.20 -5.61
C GLY A 118 17.22 -7.85 -5.63
N GLY A 119 16.09 -7.71 -4.95
CA GLY A 119 15.31 -6.47 -4.92
C GLY A 119 14.05 -6.55 -4.06
N SER A 120 13.35 -5.43 -3.93
CA SER A 120 12.08 -5.32 -3.21
C SER A 120 10.89 -5.63 -4.12
N PRO A 121 9.97 -6.53 -3.74
CA PRO A 121 8.78 -6.82 -4.53
C PRO A 121 7.66 -5.78 -4.36
N ILE A 122 7.89 -4.72 -3.57
CA ILE A 122 6.85 -3.75 -3.19
C ILE A 122 6.16 -3.07 -4.38
N LYS A 123 6.91 -2.75 -5.44
CA LYS A 123 6.35 -2.11 -6.65
C LYS A 123 5.39 -3.04 -7.38
N MET A 124 5.77 -4.30 -7.55
CA MET A 124 4.93 -5.33 -8.16
C MET A 124 3.64 -5.52 -7.35
N TRP A 125 3.75 -5.71 -6.02
CA TRP A 125 2.57 -5.90 -5.18
C TRP A 125 1.65 -4.67 -5.15
N THR A 126 2.22 -3.47 -5.09
CA THR A 126 1.44 -2.22 -5.13
C THR A 126 0.68 -2.09 -6.46
N ALA A 127 1.31 -2.48 -7.59
CA ALA A 127 0.64 -2.48 -8.89
C ALA A 127 -0.51 -3.49 -8.96
N VAL A 128 -0.30 -4.73 -8.51
CA VAL A 128 -1.34 -5.77 -8.43
C VAL A 128 -2.53 -5.30 -7.60
N GLN A 129 -2.24 -4.71 -6.44
CA GLN A 129 -3.25 -4.16 -5.52
C GLN A 129 -3.99 -2.97 -6.15
N GLY A 130 -3.26 -2.06 -6.79
CA GLY A 130 -3.81 -0.89 -7.47
C GLY A 130 -4.73 -1.24 -8.64
N ASP A 131 -4.31 -2.19 -9.49
CA ASP A 131 -5.10 -2.69 -10.61
C ASP A 131 -6.40 -3.34 -10.14
N GLY A 132 -6.32 -4.20 -9.11
CA GLY A 132 -7.48 -4.85 -8.52
C GLY A 132 -8.44 -3.84 -7.87
N MET A 133 -7.90 -2.85 -7.15
CA MET A 133 -8.67 -1.79 -6.51
C MET A 133 -9.43 -0.95 -7.55
N VAL A 134 -8.78 -0.52 -8.63
CA VAL A 134 -9.42 0.29 -9.68
C VAL A 134 -10.57 -0.45 -10.33
N LYS A 135 -10.41 -1.74 -10.66
CA LYS A 135 -11.50 -2.56 -11.23
C LYS A 135 -12.74 -2.56 -10.34
N LEU A 136 -12.56 -2.79 -9.04
CA LEU A 136 -13.66 -2.77 -8.07
C LEU A 136 -14.25 -1.37 -7.88
N LEU A 137 -13.43 -0.32 -7.91
CA LEU A 137 -13.91 1.06 -7.76
C LEU A 137 -14.77 1.53 -8.92
N ASP A 138 -14.41 1.16 -10.15
CA ASP A 138 -15.22 1.46 -11.33
C ASP A 138 -16.62 0.81 -11.26
N GLU A 139 -16.75 -0.31 -10.54
CA GLU A 139 -18.04 -0.95 -10.25
C GLU A 139 -18.76 -0.31 -9.04
N TYR A 140 -18.04 -0.01 -7.96
CA TYR A 140 -18.62 0.50 -6.70
C TYR A 140 -19.06 1.96 -6.75
N SER A 141 -18.40 2.76 -7.60
CA SER A 141 -18.56 4.23 -7.67
C SER A 141 -18.51 4.74 -9.12
N PRO A 142 -19.44 4.32 -10.00
CA PRO A 142 -19.45 4.69 -11.41
C PRO A 142 -19.53 6.21 -11.65
N GLU A 143 -20.00 6.99 -10.69
CA GLU A 143 -20.07 8.45 -10.72
C GLU A 143 -18.70 9.15 -10.65
N THR A 144 -17.69 8.49 -10.08
CA THR A 144 -16.31 8.97 -9.96
C THR A 144 -15.35 8.25 -10.91
N ALA A 145 -15.84 7.27 -11.67
CA ALA A 145 -15.10 6.57 -12.71
C ALA A 145 -14.87 7.46 -13.96
N PRO A 146 -13.85 7.20 -14.80
CA PRO A 146 -12.83 6.14 -14.63
C PRO A 146 -11.86 6.48 -13.50
N HIS A 147 -11.56 5.48 -12.66
CA HIS A 147 -10.51 5.59 -11.65
C HIS A 147 -9.16 5.22 -12.25
N LYS A 148 -8.08 5.83 -11.76
CA LYS A 148 -6.71 5.42 -12.07
C LYS A 148 -5.88 5.47 -10.80
N PHE A 149 -5.10 4.43 -10.52
CA PHE A 149 -4.14 4.47 -9.42
C PHE A 149 -2.80 5.01 -9.94
N TYR A 150 -2.05 5.63 -9.03
CA TYR A 150 -0.71 6.12 -9.25
C TYR A 150 0.14 5.67 -8.07
N ILE A 151 1.33 5.14 -8.33
CA ILE A 151 2.27 4.78 -7.26
C ILE A 151 3.07 6.02 -6.90
N GLY A 152 3.01 6.44 -5.64
CA GLY A 152 3.81 7.56 -5.12
C GLY A 152 4.80 7.04 -4.08
N PHE A 153 5.98 6.63 -4.50
CA PHE A 153 7.02 6.21 -3.59
C PHE A 153 7.82 7.39 -3.04
N ARG A 154 8.25 7.28 -1.78
CA ARG A 154 8.97 8.38 -1.12
C ARG A 154 10.45 8.40 -1.47
N TYR A 155 11.07 7.24 -1.71
CA TYR A 155 12.53 7.10 -1.84
C TYR A 155 13.01 6.38 -3.11
N VAL A 156 12.11 5.86 -3.94
CA VAL A 156 12.43 5.21 -5.23
C VAL A 156 11.42 5.62 -6.30
N HIS A 157 11.71 5.31 -7.56
CA HIS A 157 10.80 5.58 -8.66
C HIS A 157 9.62 4.57 -8.72
N PRO A 158 8.41 4.98 -9.12
CA PRO A 158 8.01 6.37 -9.36
C PRO A 158 7.90 7.17 -8.05
N LEU A 159 8.56 8.33 -8.00
CA LEU A 159 8.55 9.22 -6.84
C LEU A 159 7.20 9.89 -6.67
N THR A 160 6.93 10.36 -5.45
CA THR A 160 5.69 11.09 -5.13
C THR A 160 5.50 12.29 -6.06
N GLU A 161 6.56 13.03 -6.34
CA GLU A 161 6.55 14.19 -7.23
C GLU A 161 6.25 13.82 -8.68
N GLU A 162 6.82 12.71 -9.17
CA GLU A 162 6.59 12.21 -10.53
C GLU A 162 5.15 11.75 -10.71
N ALA A 163 4.59 11.07 -9.71
CA ALA A 163 3.20 10.66 -9.71
C ALA A 163 2.24 11.86 -9.73
N ILE A 164 2.53 12.93 -8.98
CA ILE A 164 1.71 14.14 -9.01
C ILE A 164 1.80 14.82 -10.39
N GLU A 165 2.97 14.83 -11.03
CA GLU A 165 3.13 15.35 -12.39
C GLU A 165 2.31 14.57 -13.42
N GLU A 166 2.30 13.24 -13.31
CA GLU A 166 1.48 12.37 -14.16
C GLU A 166 -0.01 12.63 -13.92
N MET A 167 -0.44 12.72 -12.66
CA MET A 167 -1.82 13.04 -12.28
C MET A 167 -2.28 14.39 -12.86
N GLU A 168 -1.45 15.44 -12.78
CA GLU A 168 -1.77 16.75 -13.38
C GLU A 168 -1.84 16.68 -14.91
N LYS A 169 -0.95 15.91 -15.54
CA LYS A 169 -0.91 15.73 -17.00
C LYS A 169 -2.15 14.99 -17.51
N ASP A 170 -2.62 14.00 -16.76
CA ASP A 170 -3.84 13.25 -17.07
C ASP A 170 -5.11 14.10 -16.91
N GLY A 171 -5.02 15.21 -16.16
CA GLY A 171 -6.11 16.16 -15.98
C GLY A 171 -7.23 15.61 -15.11
N ILE A 172 -6.89 14.81 -14.08
CA ILE A 172 -7.86 14.29 -13.13
C ILE A 172 -8.57 15.42 -12.37
N GLU A 173 -9.85 15.21 -12.06
CA GLU A 173 -10.66 16.18 -11.31
C GLU A 173 -10.43 16.04 -9.79
N ARG A 174 -10.37 14.80 -9.30
CA ARG A 174 -10.22 14.46 -7.88
C ARG A 174 -8.99 13.59 -7.65
N ALA A 175 -8.22 13.92 -6.62
CA ALA A 175 -7.07 13.18 -6.17
C ALA A 175 -7.25 12.70 -4.73
N VAL A 176 -7.01 11.41 -4.51
CA VAL A 176 -7.01 10.79 -3.18
C VAL A 176 -5.58 10.37 -2.86
N ALA A 177 -4.94 11.06 -1.91
CA ALA A 177 -3.71 10.62 -1.28
C ALA A 177 -4.03 9.44 -0.36
N PHE A 178 -3.79 8.22 -0.82
CA PHE A 178 -4.11 7.01 -0.08
C PHE A 178 -2.85 6.38 0.49
N THR A 179 -2.62 6.58 1.79
CA THR A 179 -1.50 5.92 2.47
C THR A 179 -1.65 4.40 2.43
N GLN A 180 -0.56 3.70 2.11
CA GLN A 180 -0.50 2.23 2.16
C GLN A 180 -0.04 1.72 3.54
N TYR A 181 0.11 2.62 4.51
CA TYR A 181 0.34 2.31 5.92
C TYR A 181 -1.00 2.34 6.68
N PRO A 182 -1.52 1.21 7.18
CA PRO A 182 -2.75 1.23 7.96
C PRO A 182 -2.64 2.11 9.20
N GLN A 183 -1.48 2.09 9.86
CA GLN A 183 -1.18 2.87 11.05
C GLN A 183 -0.38 4.12 10.69
N TYR A 184 -0.88 5.30 11.07
CA TYR A 184 -0.19 6.56 10.81
C TYR A 184 1.06 6.69 11.66
N SER A 185 2.19 7.02 11.02
CA SER A 185 3.34 7.65 11.69
C SER A 185 3.72 8.95 11.00
N CYS A 186 4.27 9.91 11.76
CA CYS A 186 4.84 11.11 11.15
C CYS A 186 6.04 10.79 10.26
N SER A 187 6.75 9.69 10.52
CA SER A 187 7.91 9.24 9.74
C SER A 187 7.55 8.54 8.43
N THR A 188 6.30 8.07 8.26
CA THR A 188 5.83 7.33 7.07
C THR A 188 4.77 8.13 6.30
N THR A 189 3.50 8.00 6.68
CA THR A 189 2.38 8.75 6.10
C THR A 189 2.65 10.25 6.19
N GLY A 190 3.12 10.74 7.35
CA GLY A 190 3.42 12.16 7.53
C GLY A 190 4.46 12.69 6.54
N SER A 191 5.55 11.96 6.30
CA SER A 191 6.56 12.33 5.30
C SER A 191 5.98 12.36 3.88
N SER A 192 5.15 11.36 3.53
CA SER A 192 4.52 11.27 2.20
C SER A 192 3.53 12.42 1.95
N LEU A 193 2.70 12.75 2.94
CA LEU A 193 1.78 13.90 2.85
C LEU A 193 2.53 15.24 2.81
N ASN A 194 3.61 15.36 3.57
CA ASN A 194 4.47 16.54 3.51
C ASN A 194 5.16 16.69 2.15
N ALA A 195 5.49 15.59 1.46
CA ALA A 195 6.05 15.63 0.11
C ALA A 195 5.05 16.23 -0.89
N ILE A 196 3.76 15.85 -0.81
CA ILE A 196 2.69 16.47 -1.60
C ILE A 196 2.61 17.98 -1.32
N TYR A 197 2.60 18.39 -0.05
CA TYR A 197 2.58 19.81 0.28
C TYR A 197 3.81 20.54 -0.26
N ARG A 198 5.03 19.99 -0.06
CA ARG A 198 6.27 20.62 -0.52
C ARG A 198 6.30 20.81 -2.02
N TYR A 199 5.83 19.81 -2.77
CA TYR A 199 5.71 19.85 -4.22
C TYR A 199 4.93 21.10 -4.70
N TYR A 200 3.79 21.40 -4.06
CA TYR A 200 3.00 22.58 -4.41
C TYR A 200 3.54 23.88 -3.79
N SER A 201 4.02 23.85 -2.55
CA SER A 201 4.52 25.06 -1.87
C SER A 201 5.73 25.70 -2.57
N GLY A 202 6.51 24.90 -3.30
CA GLY A 202 7.64 25.39 -4.11
C GLY A 202 7.23 25.97 -5.46
N ARG A 203 5.95 25.92 -5.83
CA ARG A 203 5.45 26.27 -7.17
C ARG A 203 4.51 27.48 -7.10
N ARG A 204 4.46 28.24 -8.20
CA ARG A 204 3.58 29.42 -8.32
C ARG A 204 2.12 29.05 -8.60
N THR A 205 1.87 27.81 -9.03
CA THR A 205 0.55 27.34 -9.44
C THR A 205 -0.08 26.50 -8.34
N ALA A 206 -1.34 26.81 -8.01
CA ALA A 206 -2.16 25.97 -7.15
C ALA A 206 -2.44 24.59 -7.79
N PRO A 207 -2.80 23.57 -7.01
CA PRO A 207 -3.20 22.27 -7.55
C PRO A 207 -4.32 22.39 -8.58
N LYS A 208 -4.20 21.68 -9.70
CA LYS A 208 -5.23 21.61 -10.76
C LYS A 208 -6.35 20.60 -10.47
N MET A 209 -6.23 19.89 -9.35
CA MET A 209 -7.08 18.78 -8.93
C MET A 209 -7.49 18.97 -7.47
N LYS A 210 -8.67 18.48 -7.09
CA LYS A 210 -9.18 18.54 -5.72
C LYS A 210 -8.56 17.42 -4.88
N TRP A 211 -7.78 17.77 -3.86
CA TRP A 211 -7.13 16.78 -3.00
C TRP A 211 -8.03 16.33 -1.85
N SER A 212 -7.86 15.08 -1.45
CA SER A 212 -8.27 14.53 -0.17
C SER A 212 -7.30 13.43 0.22
N THR A 213 -7.37 12.95 1.46
CA THR A 213 -6.46 11.92 1.95
C THR A 213 -7.18 10.88 2.78
N ILE A 214 -6.81 9.63 2.56
CA ILE A 214 -7.04 8.52 3.48
C ILE A 214 -5.71 8.35 4.19
N ASP A 215 -5.57 9.02 5.34
CA ASP A 215 -4.29 9.13 6.05
C ASP A 215 -4.05 7.99 7.06
N ARG A 216 -5.07 7.18 7.38
CA ARG A 216 -4.97 6.01 8.27
C ARG A 216 -6.18 5.11 8.16
N TRP A 217 -6.01 3.85 8.52
CA TRP A 217 -7.06 2.82 8.46
C TRP A 217 -6.72 1.58 9.33
N PRO A 218 -6.29 1.76 10.59
CA PRO A 218 -5.68 0.68 11.40
C PRO A 218 -6.65 -0.44 11.80
N THR A 219 -7.96 -0.17 11.75
CA THR A 219 -8.99 -1.11 12.22
C THR A 219 -10.05 -1.38 11.15
N HIS A 220 -9.70 -1.19 9.87
CA HIS A 220 -10.61 -1.53 8.78
C HIS A 220 -11.01 -3.02 8.85
N PRO A 221 -12.31 -3.38 8.87
CA PRO A 221 -12.72 -4.75 9.13
C PRO A 221 -12.12 -5.78 8.17
N LEU A 222 -11.96 -5.44 6.89
CA LEU A 222 -11.39 -6.36 5.91
C LEU A 222 -9.87 -6.52 6.08
N LEU A 223 -9.15 -5.47 6.49
CA LEU A 223 -7.74 -5.61 6.90
C LEU A 223 -7.61 -6.61 8.06
N ILE A 224 -8.42 -6.42 9.10
CA ILE A 224 -8.40 -7.28 10.29
C ILE A 224 -8.70 -8.73 9.93
N GLN A 225 -9.70 -8.95 9.06
CA GLN A 225 -10.02 -10.29 8.57
C GLN A 225 -8.87 -10.90 7.79
N CYS A 226 -8.22 -10.17 6.89
CA CYS A 226 -7.08 -10.70 6.12
C CYS A 226 -5.94 -11.16 7.04
N VAL A 227 -5.59 -10.35 8.04
CA VAL A 227 -4.53 -10.71 9.00
C VAL A 227 -4.94 -11.91 9.83
N ALA A 228 -6.19 -11.95 10.32
CA ALA A 228 -6.70 -13.09 11.09
C ALA A 228 -6.68 -14.39 10.27
N ASP A 229 -7.09 -14.33 8.99
CA ASP A 229 -7.06 -15.48 8.08
C ASP A 229 -5.63 -16.00 7.88
N HIS A 230 -4.66 -15.11 7.64
CA HIS A 230 -3.25 -15.50 7.48
C HIS A 230 -2.65 -16.09 8.76
N VAL A 231 -3.05 -15.57 9.94
CA VAL A 231 -2.65 -16.13 11.23
C VAL A 231 -3.22 -17.54 11.40
N TRP A 232 -4.50 -17.76 11.13
CA TRP A 232 -5.12 -19.10 11.19
C TRP A 232 -4.45 -20.09 10.25
N GLN A 233 -4.22 -19.68 9.00
CA GLN A 233 -3.57 -20.52 8.00
C GLN A 233 -2.15 -20.94 8.41
N GLU A 234 -1.37 -20.06 9.05
CA GLU A 234 -0.06 -20.45 9.57
C GLU A 234 -0.14 -21.27 10.85
N LEU A 235 -1.09 -21.00 11.76
CA LEU A 235 -1.32 -21.85 12.94
C LEU A 235 -1.65 -23.29 12.55
N ASP A 236 -2.38 -23.48 11.45
CA ASP A 236 -2.69 -24.81 10.93
C ASP A 236 -1.45 -25.60 10.45
N ARG A 237 -0.36 -24.90 10.13
CA ARG A 237 0.92 -25.49 9.71
C ARG A 237 1.84 -25.87 10.89
N PHE A 238 1.48 -25.55 12.13
CA PHE A 238 2.16 -26.09 13.31
C PHE A 238 1.65 -27.52 13.62
N PRO A 239 2.47 -28.38 14.26
CA PRO A 239 2.01 -29.67 14.75
C PRO A 239 0.77 -29.50 15.64
N ALA A 240 -0.23 -30.36 15.46
CA ALA A 240 -1.54 -30.21 16.09
C ALA A 240 -1.44 -30.16 17.63
N GLU A 241 -0.54 -30.97 18.20
CA GLU A 241 -0.24 -31.05 19.62
C GLU A 241 0.52 -29.84 20.18
N LYS A 242 1.13 -29.01 19.31
CA LYS A 242 1.86 -27.79 19.67
C LYS A 242 1.08 -26.51 19.41
N ARG A 243 0.04 -26.57 18.56
CA ARG A 243 -0.72 -25.40 18.09
C ARG A 243 -1.27 -24.51 19.21
N ALA A 244 -1.76 -25.11 20.29
CA ALA A 244 -2.28 -24.37 21.45
C ALA A 244 -1.18 -23.67 22.28
N ASP A 245 0.08 -24.11 22.19
CA ASP A 245 1.23 -23.50 22.89
C ASP A 245 1.91 -22.39 22.07
N VAL A 246 1.56 -22.25 20.78
CA VAL A 246 2.14 -21.22 19.90
C VAL A 246 1.92 -19.82 20.49
N VAL A 247 3.00 -19.05 20.58
CA VAL A 247 2.96 -17.64 20.97
C VAL A 247 2.97 -16.78 19.69
N ILE A 248 1.97 -15.92 19.56
CA ILE A 248 1.86 -14.99 18.43
C ILE A 248 2.66 -13.71 18.75
N LEU A 249 3.65 -13.39 17.93
CA LEU A 249 4.45 -12.19 18.01
C LEU A 249 4.10 -11.26 16.85
N PHE A 250 3.23 -10.29 17.13
CA PHE A 250 2.98 -9.21 16.20
C PHE A 250 4.22 -8.30 16.17
N SER A 251 4.93 -8.31 15.04
CA SER A 251 6.14 -7.53 14.86
C SER A 251 5.87 -6.33 13.97
N ALA A 252 6.18 -5.14 14.48
CA ALA A 252 6.04 -3.86 13.80
C ALA A 252 7.39 -3.13 13.78
N HIS A 253 7.64 -2.28 12.79
CA HIS A 253 8.89 -1.53 12.75
C HIS A 253 8.98 -0.57 13.94
N SER A 254 10.10 -0.56 14.65
CA SER A 254 10.24 0.26 15.85
C SER A 254 10.36 1.75 15.51
N LEU A 255 10.12 2.60 16.51
CA LEU A 255 10.39 4.04 16.44
C LEU A 255 11.45 4.45 17.48
N PRO A 256 12.31 5.44 17.20
CA PRO A 256 13.14 6.06 18.22
C PRO A 256 12.27 6.63 19.34
N MET A 257 12.69 6.53 20.60
CA MET A 257 11.90 7.04 21.73
C MET A 257 11.68 8.56 21.66
N SER A 258 12.57 9.31 21.00
CA SER A 258 12.35 10.74 20.74
C SER A 258 11.13 11.01 19.84
N VAL A 259 10.84 10.11 18.89
CA VAL A 259 9.66 10.17 18.02
C VAL A 259 8.41 9.74 18.78
N VAL A 260 8.49 8.68 19.59
CA VAL A 260 7.38 8.25 20.43
C VAL A 260 7.00 9.35 21.43
N ASN A 261 7.99 9.87 22.15
CA ASN A 261 7.78 10.85 23.23
C ASN A 261 7.31 12.22 22.74
N ARG A 262 7.51 12.58 21.45
CA ARG A 262 6.89 13.78 20.89
C ARG A 262 5.39 13.62 20.63
N GLY A 263 4.87 12.40 20.74
CA GLY A 263 3.46 12.02 20.59
C GLY A 263 3.12 11.53 19.18
N ASP A 264 3.96 10.68 18.60
CA ASP A 264 3.62 9.96 17.36
C ASP A 264 2.49 8.95 17.63
N PRO A 265 1.43 8.91 16.79
CA PRO A 265 0.26 8.07 17.07
C PRO A 265 0.49 6.59 16.75
N TYR A 266 1.56 6.26 16.03
CA TYR A 266 1.82 4.92 15.49
C TYR A 266 1.74 3.79 16.53
N PRO A 267 2.37 3.87 17.72
CA PRO A 267 2.31 2.76 18.67
C PRO A 267 0.89 2.43 19.14
N GLN A 268 0.06 3.46 19.29
CA GLN A 268 -1.34 3.29 19.70
C GLN A 268 -2.17 2.67 18.58
N GLU A 269 -1.97 3.10 17.33
CA GLU A 269 -2.69 2.56 16.17
C GLU A 269 -2.29 1.11 15.85
N VAL A 270 -1.01 0.75 16.02
CA VAL A 270 -0.56 -0.64 15.92
C VAL A 270 -1.18 -1.48 17.03
N GLY A 271 -1.18 -1.00 18.27
CA GLY A 271 -1.86 -1.67 19.38
C GLY A 271 -3.34 -1.90 19.11
N ALA A 272 -4.04 -0.94 18.52
CA ALA A 272 -5.44 -1.08 18.12
C ALA A 272 -5.64 -2.15 17.03
N THR A 273 -4.74 -2.21 16.05
CA THR A 273 -4.77 -3.24 14.99
C THR A 273 -4.61 -4.63 15.60
N VAL A 274 -3.59 -4.82 16.43
CA VAL A 274 -3.31 -6.09 17.13
C VAL A 274 -4.51 -6.53 17.95
N GLN A 275 -5.11 -5.61 18.72
CA GLN A 275 -6.26 -5.91 19.56
C GLN A 275 -7.45 -6.41 18.73
N ARG A 276 -7.78 -5.74 17.61
CA ARG A 276 -8.88 -6.16 16.72
C ARG A 276 -8.63 -7.50 16.05
N VAL A 277 -7.38 -7.80 15.68
CA VAL A 277 -7.02 -9.12 15.15
C VAL A 277 -7.23 -10.19 16.21
N MET A 278 -6.75 -9.99 17.44
CA MET A 278 -6.90 -10.97 18.51
C MET A 278 -8.35 -11.18 18.95
N GLU A 279 -9.18 -10.14 18.92
CA GLU A 279 -10.63 -10.25 19.11
C GLU A 279 -11.28 -11.12 18.02
N THR A 280 -10.89 -10.93 16.76
CA THR A 280 -11.38 -11.76 15.62
C THR A 280 -10.93 -13.22 15.74
N LEU A 281 -9.74 -13.45 16.30
CA LEU A 281 -9.20 -14.78 16.59
C LEU A 281 -9.78 -15.40 17.88
N ASN A 282 -10.71 -14.72 18.57
CA ASN A 282 -11.26 -15.13 19.87
C ASN A 282 -10.18 -15.46 20.92
N PHE A 283 -9.06 -14.74 20.88
CA PHE A 283 -7.92 -14.95 21.78
C PHE A 283 -7.44 -16.42 21.84
N CYS A 284 -7.47 -17.13 20.71
CA CYS A 284 -7.13 -18.56 20.62
C CYS A 284 -5.70 -18.91 21.12
N ASN A 285 -4.78 -17.94 21.08
CA ASN A 285 -3.39 -18.09 21.49
C ASN A 285 -2.89 -16.87 22.28
N PRO A 286 -1.88 -17.03 23.16
CA PRO A 286 -1.22 -15.90 23.80
C PRO A 286 -0.44 -15.07 22.77
N TYR A 287 -0.42 -13.75 22.95
CA TYR A 287 0.25 -12.84 22.02
C TYR A 287 1.06 -11.74 22.71
N ARG A 288 2.00 -11.16 21.98
CA ARG A 288 2.70 -9.91 22.31
C ARG A 288 2.86 -9.04 21.07
N LEU A 289 2.78 -7.73 21.26
CA LEU A 289 3.25 -6.74 20.30
C LEU A 289 4.73 -6.44 20.62
N VAL A 290 5.59 -6.62 19.63
CA VAL A 290 7.03 -6.43 19.69
C VAL A 290 7.48 -5.55 18.53
N TRP A 291 8.68 -4.98 18.64
CA TRP A 291 9.18 -4.00 17.67
C TRP A 291 10.49 -4.48 17.05
N GLN A 292 10.62 -4.37 15.73
CA GLN A 292 11.79 -4.82 14.97
C GLN A 292 12.62 -3.66 14.43
N SER A 293 13.76 -3.98 13.82
CA SER A 293 14.58 -3.06 13.03
C SER A 293 15.16 -1.88 13.80
N LYS A 294 15.50 -2.05 15.08
CA LYS A 294 16.23 -1.04 15.86
C LYS A 294 17.59 -0.75 15.20
N VAL A 295 17.82 0.51 14.83
CA VAL A 295 19.11 0.93 14.24
C VAL A 295 19.84 1.98 15.09
N GLY A 296 21.12 1.73 15.33
CA GLY A 296 22.00 2.65 16.05
C GLY A 296 21.87 2.59 17.58
N PRO A 297 22.60 3.47 18.29
CA PRO A 297 22.79 3.35 19.74
C PRO A 297 21.70 4.03 20.57
N LEU A 298 20.84 4.85 19.94
CA LEU A 298 19.79 5.59 20.66
C LEU A 298 18.72 4.63 21.24
N PRO A 299 17.91 5.06 22.21
CA PRO A 299 16.77 4.29 22.70
C PRO A 299 15.64 4.20 21.67
N TRP A 300 15.07 3.01 21.51
CA TRP A 300 13.93 2.72 20.65
C TRP A 300 12.80 2.09 21.45
N LEU A 301 11.59 2.17 20.91
CA LEU A 301 10.42 1.51 21.47
C LEU A 301 10.67 0.00 21.59
N GLY A 302 10.34 -0.54 22.77
CA GLY A 302 10.53 -1.95 23.08
C GLY A 302 9.22 -2.66 23.46
N PRO A 303 9.27 -3.98 23.69
CA PRO A 303 10.47 -4.82 23.60
C PRO A 303 10.90 -5.13 22.15
N SER A 304 12.19 -5.41 21.95
CA SER A 304 12.74 -5.78 20.64
C SER A 304 12.32 -7.19 20.24
N THR A 305 12.12 -7.44 18.94
CA THR A 305 11.67 -8.75 18.42
C THR A 305 12.72 -9.84 18.68
N ASP A 306 13.99 -9.57 18.42
CA ASP A 306 15.11 -10.49 18.70
C ASP A 306 15.24 -10.84 20.19
N ASP A 307 15.29 -9.84 21.06
CA ASP A 307 15.36 -10.04 22.51
C ASP A 307 14.14 -10.80 23.04
N THR A 308 12.96 -10.55 22.46
CA THR A 308 11.73 -11.25 22.86
C THR A 308 11.77 -12.72 22.44
N ILE A 309 12.20 -13.04 21.22
CA ILE A 309 12.36 -14.42 20.75
C ILE A 309 13.32 -15.17 21.68
N LYS A 310 14.50 -14.59 21.95
CA LYS A 310 15.49 -15.18 22.86
C LYS A 310 14.91 -15.38 24.27
N GLY A 311 14.30 -14.34 24.84
CA GLY A 311 13.76 -14.38 26.19
C GLY A 311 12.59 -15.35 26.36
N LEU A 312 11.76 -15.55 25.33
CA LEU A 312 10.69 -16.55 25.32
C LEU A 312 11.26 -17.97 25.25
N CYS A 313 12.28 -18.20 24.41
CA CYS A 313 12.94 -19.50 24.31
C CYS A 313 13.60 -19.92 25.63
N GLU A 314 14.29 -18.99 26.29
CA GLU A 314 14.89 -19.21 27.63
C GLU A 314 13.84 -19.55 28.70
N ARG A 315 12.58 -19.15 28.48
CA ARG A 315 11.43 -19.44 29.35
C ARG A 315 10.59 -20.63 28.87
N GLY A 316 11.13 -21.43 27.94
CA GLY A 316 10.51 -22.67 27.47
C GLY A 316 9.46 -22.50 26.37
N LYS A 317 9.23 -21.28 25.87
CA LYS A 317 8.32 -21.03 24.74
C LYS A 317 9.08 -21.19 23.43
N LYS A 318 8.86 -22.32 22.76
CA LYS A 318 9.63 -22.76 21.58
C LYS A 318 8.84 -22.78 20.27
N ASN A 319 7.55 -22.44 20.33
CA ASN A 319 6.65 -22.39 19.18
C ASN A 319 6.21 -20.94 18.97
N LEU A 320 6.73 -20.27 17.94
CA LEU A 320 6.57 -18.83 17.74
C LEU A 320 6.00 -18.53 16.35
N LEU A 321 4.95 -17.72 16.28
CA LEU A 321 4.39 -17.22 15.02
C LEU A 321 4.65 -15.71 14.91
N LEU A 322 5.51 -15.31 13.98
CA LEU A 322 5.77 -13.90 13.65
C LEU A 322 4.67 -13.38 12.72
N VAL A 323 4.10 -12.22 13.04
CA VAL A 323 3.04 -11.58 12.23
C VAL A 323 3.47 -10.17 11.83
N PRO A 324 3.73 -9.89 10.54
CA PRO A 324 4.02 -8.54 10.07
C PRO A 324 2.75 -7.69 10.12
N ILE A 325 2.58 -6.88 11.18
CA ILE A 325 1.29 -6.22 11.46
C ILE A 325 1.17 -4.79 10.92
N ALA A 326 2.30 -4.18 10.54
CA ALA A 326 2.37 -2.76 10.21
C ALA A 326 2.82 -2.47 8.76
N PHE A 327 2.93 -3.50 7.93
CA PHE A 327 3.21 -3.42 6.50
C PHE A 327 2.41 -4.49 5.76
N THR A 328 1.98 -4.18 4.54
CA THR A 328 0.95 -4.95 3.83
C THR A 328 1.49 -5.88 2.74
N SER A 329 2.70 -5.67 2.27
CA SER A 329 3.34 -6.47 1.21
C SER A 329 4.70 -6.94 1.70
N ASP A 330 5.23 -8.04 1.16
CA ASP A 330 6.60 -8.46 1.47
C ASP A 330 7.62 -7.37 1.10
N HIS A 331 8.63 -7.23 1.94
CA HIS A 331 9.73 -6.27 1.86
C HIS A 331 10.93 -6.77 2.68
N ILE A 332 12.04 -6.04 2.69
CA ILE A 332 13.29 -6.47 3.34
C ILE A 332 13.12 -6.81 4.82
N GLU A 333 12.35 -6.03 5.58
CA GLU A 333 12.04 -6.32 6.99
C GLU A 333 11.22 -7.60 7.22
N THR A 334 10.59 -8.18 6.19
CA THR A 334 9.91 -9.51 6.29
C THR A 334 10.80 -10.63 5.77
N LEU A 335 11.20 -10.55 4.50
CA LEU A 335 11.91 -11.62 3.80
C LEU A 335 13.34 -11.81 4.31
N HIS A 336 13.97 -10.76 4.83
CA HIS A 336 15.31 -10.84 5.37
C HIS A 336 15.29 -10.90 6.90
N GLU A 337 14.69 -9.90 7.55
CA GLU A 337 14.79 -9.79 9.00
C GLU A 337 13.98 -10.88 9.72
N LEU A 338 12.68 -11.02 9.44
CA LEU A 338 11.87 -12.07 10.06
C LEU A 338 12.28 -13.48 9.61
N ASP A 339 12.40 -13.73 8.30
CA ASP A 339 12.62 -15.09 7.78
C ASP A 339 14.05 -15.57 7.96
N ILE A 340 15.05 -14.69 7.82
CA ILE A 340 16.46 -15.10 7.83
C ILE A 340 17.14 -14.75 9.15
N GLU A 341 17.11 -13.49 9.56
CA GLU A 341 17.80 -13.07 10.79
C GLU A 341 17.13 -13.68 12.03
N TYR A 342 15.80 -13.63 12.12
CA TYR A 342 15.08 -14.11 13.29
C TYR A 342 14.72 -15.60 13.21
N ALA A 343 14.03 -16.04 12.15
CA ALA A 343 13.57 -17.43 12.09
C ALA A 343 14.73 -18.41 11.88
N GLN A 344 15.60 -18.18 10.89
CA GLN A 344 16.70 -19.10 10.60
C GLN A 344 17.91 -18.91 11.54
N ILE A 345 18.42 -17.70 11.73
CA ILE A 345 19.67 -17.50 12.47
C ILE A 345 19.42 -17.50 13.98
N LEU A 346 18.52 -16.66 14.47
CA LEU A 346 18.26 -16.53 15.90
C LEU A 346 17.48 -17.74 16.46
N GLY A 347 16.46 -18.21 15.74
CA GLY A 347 15.65 -19.35 16.14
C GLY A 347 16.50 -20.60 16.38
N ASN A 348 17.41 -20.91 15.44
CA ASN A 348 18.35 -22.03 15.58
C ASN A 348 19.31 -21.84 16.76
N LYS A 349 19.81 -20.63 17.01
CA LYS A 349 20.70 -20.35 18.16
C LYS A 349 19.98 -20.49 19.50
N CYS A 350 18.69 -20.16 19.56
CA CYS A 350 17.90 -20.18 20.79
C CYS A 350 17.20 -21.53 21.05
N GLY A 351 17.30 -22.50 20.15
CA GLY A 351 16.67 -23.81 20.31
C GLY A 351 15.14 -23.76 20.17
N VAL A 352 14.65 -22.88 19.29
CA VAL A 352 13.24 -22.85 18.86
C VAL A 352 12.88 -24.19 18.20
N GLU A 353 11.73 -24.75 18.55
CA GLU A 353 11.18 -25.97 17.91
C GLU A 353 10.52 -25.60 16.58
N ASN A 354 9.65 -24.59 16.59
CA ASN A 354 8.98 -24.10 15.41
C ASN A 354 8.89 -22.57 15.42
N ILE A 355 9.42 -21.92 14.40
CA ILE A 355 9.20 -20.50 14.13
C ILE A 355 8.70 -20.33 12.71
N ARG A 356 7.56 -19.67 12.58
CA ARG A 356 6.89 -19.41 11.29
C ARG A 356 6.57 -17.93 11.20
N ARG A 357 6.33 -17.46 9.97
CA ARG A 357 5.86 -16.10 9.70
C ARG A 357 4.54 -16.18 8.95
N ALA A 358 3.54 -15.41 9.40
CA ALA A 358 2.31 -15.18 8.66
C ALA A 358 2.62 -14.48 7.33
N GLU A 359 2.00 -14.97 6.25
CA GLU A 359 2.18 -14.38 4.92
C GLU A 359 1.80 -12.89 4.94
N SER A 360 2.55 -12.06 4.22
CA SER A 360 2.15 -10.67 3.98
C SER A 360 0.85 -10.62 3.17
N LEU A 361 0.11 -9.50 3.22
CA LEU A 361 -1.20 -9.43 2.55
C LEU A 361 -1.11 -9.52 1.02
N ASN A 362 -0.01 -9.02 0.43
CA ASN A 362 0.39 -9.27 -0.96
C ASN A 362 -0.79 -9.18 -1.95
N GLY A 363 -1.06 -10.23 -2.71
CA GLY A 363 -2.15 -10.33 -3.69
C GLY A 363 -3.48 -10.88 -3.14
N ASN A 364 -3.67 -10.90 -1.82
CA ASN A 364 -4.90 -11.38 -1.21
C ASN A 364 -6.11 -10.59 -1.72
N GLN A 365 -7.10 -11.29 -2.30
CA GLN A 365 -8.26 -10.67 -2.93
C GLN A 365 -9.15 -9.91 -1.93
N LEU A 366 -9.22 -10.37 -0.68
CA LEU A 366 -9.94 -9.68 0.39
C LEU A 366 -9.23 -8.37 0.76
N PHE A 367 -7.90 -8.33 0.69
CA PHE A 367 -7.13 -7.11 0.92
C PHE A 367 -7.35 -6.10 -0.20
N ILE A 368 -7.33 -6.54 -1.46
CA ILE A 368 -7.68 -5.69 -2.61
C ILE A 368 -9.09 -5.09 -2.44
N LYS A 369 -10.05 -5.92 -1.99
CA LYS A 369 -11.39 -5.45 -1.65
C LYS A 369 -11.39 -4.43 -0.51
N ALA A 370 -10.54 -4.58 0.50
CA ALA A 370 -10.36 -3.61 1.58
C ALA A 370 -9.92 -2.24 1.05
N LEU A 371 -8.97 -2.20 0.12
CA LEU A 371 -8.49 -0.96 -0.51
C LEU A 371 -9.61 -0.26 -1.28
N ALA A 372 -10.38 -1.01 -2.08
CA ALA A 372 -11.51 -0.47 -2.82
C ALA A 372 -12.63 0.02 -1.88
N ASP A 373 -12.93 -0.70 -0.81
CA ASP A 373 -13.93 -0.32 0.18
C ASP A 373 -13.55 0.97 0.94
N LEU A 374 -12.28 1.11 1.33
CA LEU A 374 -11.74 2.34 1.94
C LEU A 374 -11.92 3.54 1.02
N VAL A 375 -11.51 3.42 -0.24
CA VAL A 375 -11.62 4.51 -1.21
C VAL A 375 -13.08 4.82 -1.51
N ASN A 376 -13.92 3.82 -1.76
CA ASN A 376 -15.36 4.01 -1.99
C ASN A 376 -16.05 4.73 -0.80
N THR A 377 -15.75 4.31 0.43
CA THR A 377 -16.27 4.96 1.65
C THR A 377 -15.80 6.41 1.76
N HIS A 378 -14.52 6.66 1.50
CA HIS A 378 -13.93 7.99 1.49
C HIS A 378 -14.56 8.90 0.42
N LEU A 379 -14.76 8.37 -0.80
CA LEU A 379 -15.33 9.11 -1.91
C LEU A 379 -16.77 9.54 -1.65
N LYS A 380 -17.55 8.70 -0.96
CA LYS A 380 -18.93 8.97 -0.51
C LYS A 380 -19.00 9.91 0.68
N SER A 381 -17.92 10.02 1.44
CA SER A 381 -17.82 10.97 2.54
C SER A 381 -17.50 12.38 2.04
N ALA A 382 -17.99 13.40 2.74
CA ALA A 382 -17.59 14.79 2.53
C ALA A 382 -16.23 15.13 3.19
N ALA A 383 -15.52 14.14 3.76
CA ALA A 383 -14.30 14.37 4.50
C ALA A 383 -13.09 14.51 3.56
N THR A 384 -12.26 15.53 3.79
CA THR A 384 -10.99 15.69 3.08
C THR A 384 -9.85 14.92 3.74
N SER A 385 -9.97 14.58 5.02
CA SER A 385 -8.99 13.84 5.83
C SER A 385 -9.64 13.27 7.09
N SER A 386 -8.93 12.40 7.83
CA SER A 386 -9.38 11.95 9.14
C SER A 386 -9.39 13.10 10.17
N LYS A 387 -10.24 12.99 11.21
CA LYS A 387 -10.22 13.92 12.34
C LYS A 387 -8.86 13.97 13.03
N GLN A 388 -8.16 12.83 13.12
CA GLN A 388 -6.85 12.76 13.74
C GLN A 388 -5.78 13.54 12.95
N LEU A 389 -5.91 13.68 11.63
CA LEU A 389 -4.99 14.49 10.85
C LEU A 389 -5.04 15.97 11.25
N SER A 390 -6.16 16.47 11.78
CA SER A 390 -6.24 17.86 12.27
C SER A 390 -5.35 18.13 13.48
N LEU A 391 -4.96 17.09 14.22
CA LEU A 391 -4.13 17.18 15.41
C LEU A 391 -2.66 16.91 15.08
N ARG A 392 -1.77 17.85 15.43
CA ARG A 392 -0.32 17.62 15.40
C ARG A 392 0.11 16.82 16.63
N CYS A 393 1.23 16.11 16.53
CA CYS A 393 1.91 15.61 17.72
C CYS A 393 2.07 16.76 18.75
N PRO A 394 1.76 16.54 20.03
CA PRO A 394 1.82 17.58 21.05
C PRO A 394 3.16 18.35 21.11
N LEU A 395 4.28 17.69 20.83
CA LEU A 395 5.62 18.29 20.80
C LEU A 395 6.20 18.37 19.38
N CYS A 396 5.35 18.60 18.38
CA CYS A 396 5.77 18.68 16.98
C CYS A 396 6.63 19.92 16.71
N VAL A 397 7.90 19.73 16.37
CA VAL A 397 8.83 20.81 16.02
C VAL A 397 8.93 21.10 14.51
N ASN A 398 8.26 20.31 13.67
CA ASN A 398 8.33 20.46 12.21
C ASN A 398 7.20 21.38 11.71
N PRO A 399 7.50 22.61 11.22
CA PRO A 399 6.47 23.56 10.79
C PRO A 399 5.65 23.05 9.61
N VAL A 400 6.24 22.23 8.73
CA VAL A 400 5.57 21.66 7.55
C VAL A 400 4.36 20.81 7.95
N CYS A 401 4.40 20.16 9.12
CA CYS A 401 3.30 19.36 9.61
C CYS A 401 2.02 20.17 9.89
N GLY A 402 2.10 21.48 10.14
CA GLY A 402 0.92 22.35 10.25
C GLY A 402 0.37 22.72 8.87
N GLU A 403 1.27 23.10 7.96
CA GLU A 403 0.92 23.48 6.59
C GLU A 403 0.29 22.34 5.80
N THR A 404 0.83 21.12 5.89
CA THR A 404 0.25 19.93 5.25
C THR A 404 -1.18 19.65 5.73
N LYS A 405 -1.47 19.86 7.02
CA LYS A 405 -2.83 19.68 7.56
C LYS A 405 -3.76 20.75 6.98
N ALA A 406 -3.32 22.00 6.96
CA ALA A 406 -4.07 23.10 6.37
C ALA A 406 -4.30 22.87 4.86
N PHE A 407 -3.33 22.30 4.15
CA PHE A 407 -3.45 21.97 2.72
C PHE A 407 -4.65 21.05 2.45
N PHE A 408 -4.80 19.94 3.19
CA PHE A 408 -5.94 19.04 3.03
C PHE A 408 -7.24 19.60 3.62
N ALA A 409 -7.18 20.30 4.75
CA ALA A 409 -8.37 20.87 5.40
C ALA A 409 -9.05 21.97 4.57
N LYS A 410 -8.29 22.70 3.74
CA LYS A 410 -8.79 23.79 2.88
C LYS A 410 -9.30 23.32 1.51
N GLN A 411 -9.22 22.02 1.20
CA GLN A 411 -9.71 21.51 -0.09
C GLN A 411 -11.22 21.61 -0.17
N ASN A 412 -11.74 21.97 -1.35
CA ASN A 412 -13.17 22.06 -1.61
C ASN A 412 -13.58 20.89 -2.52
N LEU A 413 -14.18 19.84 -1.93
CA LEU A 413 -14.54 18.59 -2.62
C LEU A 413 -15.64 18.77 -3.66
#